data_AF-A0AAV0E571-F1
#
_entry.id   AF-A0AAV0E571-F1
#
_cell.length_a   1.000
_cell.length_b   1.000
_cell.length_c   1.000
_cell.angle_alpha   90.00
_cell.angle_beta   90.00
_cell.angle_gamma   90.00
#
_symmetry.space_group_name_H-M   'P 1'
#
loop_
_entity.id
_entity.type
_entity.pdbx_description
1 polymer ?
#
loop_
_entity_poly.entity_id
_entity_poly.type
_entity_poly.pdbx_seq_one_letter_code
_entity_poly.pdbx_strand_id
1 'polypeptide(L)'
;MTAVLERRETQNLWGRFCNWITSTENRLYIGWFGVLMIPTLLTATSVFIIAFIAAPPVDIDGIREPVSGSLLYGNNIISGGIIPTSAAIGLHFYPIWEAASIDEWLYNGGPYELIVLHFLLGVASYIWGVSGNLVFVWVCALGLRLHTPLRSQLLPQFS
;
A
#
# COMPACT_ATOMS: atom_id res chain seq x y z
N MET A 1 23.14 -24.67 -20.06
CA MET A 1 21.82 -24.98 -19.46
C MET A 1 21.91 -25.73 -18.12
N THR A 2 22.99 -26.46 -17.83
CA THR A 2 23.18 -27.21 -16.57
C THR A 2 23.50 -26.35 -15.34
N ALA A 3 24.34 -25.32 -15.48
CA ALA A 3 24.73 -24.43 -14.37
C ALA A 3 23.58 -23.57 -13.78
N VAL A 4 22.50 -23.34 -14.53
CA VAL A 4 21.33 -22.59 -14.05
C VAL A 4 20.41 -23.47 -13.18
N LEU A 5 20.39 -24.77 -13.43
CA LEU A 5 19.62 -25.73 -12.65
C LEU A 5 20.30 -26.02 -11.31
N GLU A 6 21.63 -26.22 -11.29
CA GLU A 6 22.40 -26.36 -10.03
C GLU A 6 22.32 -25.11 -9.13
N ARG A 7 22.32 -23.90 -9.72
CA ARG A 7 22.16 -22.65 -8.97
C ARG A 7 20.77 -22.51 -8.34
N ARG A 8 19.75 -23.17 -8.91
CA ARG A 8 18.38 -23.18 -8.37
C ARG A 8 18.24 -24.12 -7.16
N GLU A 9 18.97 -25.24 -7.14
CA GLU A 9 18.96 -26.18 -6.01
C GLU A 9 19.75 -25.68 -4.80
N THR A 10 20.72 -24.78 -5.00
CA THR A 10 21.56 -24.19 -3.93
C THR A 10 20.98 -22.90 -3.32
N GLN A 11 19.84 -22.39 -3.80
CA GLN A 11 19.23 -21.17 -3.26
C GLN A 11 18.25 -21.47 -2.11
N ASN A 12 18.55 -20.89 -0.94
CA ASN A 12 17.65 -20.89 0.21
C ASN A 12 16.26 -20.35 -0.16
N LEU A 13 15.21 -20.79 0.55
CA LEU A 13 13.82 -20.38 0.33
C LEU A 13 13.66 -18.85 0.27
N TRP A 14 14.38 -18.13 1.15
CA TRP A 14 14.41 -16.67 1.16
C TRP A 14 14.97 -16.08 -0.15
N GLY A 15 16.05 -16.67 -0.69
CA GLY A 15 16.63 -16.23 -1.96
C GLY A 15 15.67 -16.43 -3.13
N ARG A 16 14.93 -17.55 -3.13
CA ARG A 16 13.86 -17.80 -4.13
C ARG A 16 12.72 -16.78 -4.01
N PHE A 17 12.32 -16.45 -2.79
CA PHE A 17 11.29 -15.44 -2.52
C PHE A 17 11.71 -14.05 -3.00
N CYS A 18 12.92 -13.59 -2.65
CA CYS A 18 13.44 -12.29 -3.09
C CYS A 18 13.47 -12.20 -4.62
N ASN A 19 13.99 -13.23 -5.29
CA ASN A 19 14.05 -13.28 -6.76
C ASN A 19 12.65 -13.22 -7.39
N TRP A 20 11.64 -13.81 -6.75
CA TRP A 20 10.27 -13.78 -7.23
C TRP A 20 9.61 -12.40 -7.04
N ILE A 21 9.76 -11.80 -5.85
CA ILE A 21 9.21 -10.47 -5.54
C ILE A 21 9.75 -9.40 -6.49
N THR A 22 11.04 -9.46 -6.82
CA THR A 22 11.70 -8.48 -7.71
C THR A 22 11.73 -8.92 -9.18
N SER A 23 11.00 -9.98 -9.56
CA SER A 23 10.98 -10.45 -10.95
C SER A 23 10.26 -9.47 -11.88
N THR A 24 10.91 -9.16 -13.01
CA THR A 24 10.33 -8.36 -14.11
C THR A 24 9.48 -9.20 -15.07
N GLU A 25 9.47 -10.52 -14.91
CA GLU A 25 8.64 -11.43 -15.72
C GLU A 25 7.21 -11.55 -15.19
N ASN A 26 6.93 -11.01 -14.00
CA ASN A 26 5.59 -10.98 -13.44
C ASN A 26 4.70 -10.03 -14.26
N ARG A 27 3.46 -10.45 -14.57
CA ARG A 27 2.48 -9.64 -15.33
C ARG A 27 2.18 -8.29 -14.68
N LEU A 28 2.16 -8.28 -13.35
CA LEU A 28 2.11 -7.10 -12.50
C LEU A 28 3.35 -7.15 -11.62
N TYR A 29 4.17 -6.10 -11.68
CA TYR A 29 5.36 -6.01 -10.84
C TYR A 29 4.96 -5.85 -9.37
N ILE A 30 5.64 -6.60 -8.49
CA ILE A 30 5.38 -6.57 -7.04
C ILE A 30 6.40 -5.64 -6.40
N GLY A 31 7.67 -6.04 -6.37
CA GLY A 31 8.71 -5.34 -5.61
C GLY A 31 8.42 -5.31 -4.10
N TRP A 32 9.37 -4.77 -3.33
CA TRP A 32 9.21 -4.70 -1.87
C TRP A 32 8.06 -3.78 -1.44
N PHE A 33 7.82 -2.70 -2.19
CA PHE A 33 6.68 -1.81 -1.93
C PHE A 33 5.33 -2.45 -2.30
N GLY A 34 5.28 -3.34 -3.28
CA GLY A 34 4.07 -4.10 -3.62
C GLY A 34 3.56 -4.95 -2.47
N VAL A 35 4.46 -5.45 -1.60
CA VAL A 35 4.10 -6.22 -0.41
C VAL A 35 3.26 -5.39 0.58
N LEU A 36 3.47 -4.08 0.64
CA LEU A 36 2.66 -3.17 1.46
C LEU A 36 1.45 -2.62 0.69
N MET A 37 1.65 -2.26 -0.58
CA MET A 37 0.63 -1.67 -1.43
C MET A 37 -0.57 -2.60 -1.63
N ILE A 38 -0.31 -3.89 -1.93
CA ILE A 38 -1.39 -4.82 -2.29
C ILE A 38 -2.35 -5.02 -1.10
N PRO A 39 -1.90 -5.38 0.12
CA PRO A 39 -2.81 -5.56 1.25
C PRO A 39 -3.53 -4.27 1.63
N THR A 40 -2.83 -3.12 1.65
CA THR A 40 -3.43 -1.85 2.08
C THR A 40 -4.52 -1.37 1.12
N LEU A 41 -4.28 -1.43 -0.20
CA LEU A 41 -5.28 -1.03 -1.19
C LEU A 41 -6.46 -2.01 -1.27
N LEU A 42 -6.21 -3.32 -1.11
CA LEU A 42 -7.28 -4.31 -1.05
C LEU A 42 -8.17 -4.10 0.18
N THR A 43 -7.58 -3.87 1.36
CA THR A 43 -8.32 -3.54 2.57
C THR A 43 -9.15 -2.26 2.37
N ALA A 44 -8.54 -1.17 1.91
CA ALA A 44 -9.25 0.10 1.68
C ALA A 44 -10.42 -0.08 0.69
N THR A 45 -10.20 -0.80 -0.40
CA THR A 45 -11.22 -1.02 -1.45
C THR A 45 -12.35 -1.90 -0.95
N SER A 46 -12.06 -2.99 -0.24
CA SER A 46 -13.09 -3.89 0.31
C SER A 46 -13.98 -3.17 1.32
N VAL A 47 -13.39 -2.41 2.26
CA VAL A 47 -14.14 -1.64 3.25
C VAL A 47 -14.93 -0.51 2.59
N PHE A 48 -14.36 0.19 1.61
CA PHE A 48 -15.07 1.23 0.86
C PHE A 48 -16.32 0.69 0.17
N ILE A 49 -16.22 -0.45 -0.54
CA ILE A 49 -17.37 -1.04 -1.23
C ILE A 49 -18.47 -1.42 -0.24
N ILE A 50 -18.13 -2.09 0.86
CA ILE A 50 -19.11 -2.53 1.86
C ILE A 50 -19.76 -1.32 2.54
N ALA A 51 -18.96 -0.34 2.94
CA ALA A 51 -19.47 0.85 3.63
C ALA A 51 -20.35 1.71 2.71
N PHE A 52 -19.98 1.87 1.44
CA PHE A 52 -20.77 2.63 0.47
C PHE A 52 -22.14 1.98 0.21
N ILE A 53 -22.22 0.66 0.25
CA ILE A 53 -23.48 -0.07 0.04
C ILE A 53 -24.31 -0.09 1.32
N ALA A 54 -23.72 -0.41 2.47
CA ALA A 54 -24.45 -0.88 3.64
C ALA A 54 -24.11 -0.20 4.98
N ALA A 55 -23.26 0.83 5.02
CA ALA A 55 -22.95 1.52 6.28
C ALA A 55 -24.22 2.16 6.89
N PRO A 56 -24.43 2.05 8.21
CA PRO A 56 -25.49 2.79 8.89
C PRO A 56 -25.20 4.31 8.91
N PRO A 57 -26.19 5.13 9.28
CA PRO A 57 -26.00 6.56 9.48
C PRO A 57 -24.92 6.88 10.53
N VAL A 58 -24.11 7.90 10.26
CA VAL A 58 -22.90 8.26 11.04
C VAL A 58 -23.04 9.65 11.67
N ASP A 59 -22.68 9.80 12.94
CA ASP A 59 -22.72 11.08 13.66
C ASP A 59 -21.45 11.92 13.40
N ILE A 60 -21.42 12.59 12.25
CA ILE A 60 -20.26 13.36 11.77
C ILE A 60 -19.87 14.51 12.71
N ASP A 61 -20.84 15.23 13.26
CA ASP A 61 -20.58 16.43 14.07
C ASP A 61 -20.48 16.11 15.58
N GLY A 62 -20.79 14.87 15.98
CA GLY A 62 -20.79 14.46 17.39
C GLY A 62 -21.93 15.09 18.21
N ILE A 63 -22.95 15.62 17.53
CA ILE A 63 -24.12 16.25 18.13
C ILE A 63 -25.33 15.31 18.20
N ARG A 64 -25.14 14.03 17.86
CA ARG A 64 -26.18 13.00 17.79
C ARG A 64 -27.18 13.21 16.67
N GLU A 65 -26.73 13.77 15.55
CA GLU A 65 -27.51 13.92 14.32
C GLU A 65 -26.86 13.08 13.20
N PRO A 66 -27.22 11.79 13.10
CA PRO A 66 -26.53 10.89 12.19
C PRO A 66 -26.95 11.13 10.73
N VAL A 67 -25.95 11.15 9.85
CA VAL A 67 -26.11 11.37 8.40
C VAL A 67 -26.02 10.05 7.66
N SER A 68 -27.00 9.77 6.80
CA SER A 68 -27.00 8.59 5.93
C SER A 68 -26.11 8.81 4.71
N GLY A 69 -25.12 7.95 4.50
CA GLY A 69 -24.22 7.99 3.34
C GLY A 69 -24.33 6.81 2.38
N SER A 70 -24.99 5.72 2.76
CA SER A 70 -24.95 4.46 2.00
C SER A 70 -26.19 4.24 1.12
N LEU A 71 -26.05 3.38 0.11
CA LEU A 71 -27.10 3.09 -0.86
C LEU A 71 -28.34 2.45 -0.22
N LEU A 72 -28.14 1.49 0.71
CA LEU A 72 -29.25 0.82 1.39
C LEU A 72 -30.07 1.77 2.28
N TYR A 73 -29.49 2.89 2.70
CA TYR A 73 -30.15 3.90 3.52
C TYR A 73 -30.63 5.12 2.70
N GLY A 74 -31.00 4.88 1.45
CA GLY A 74 -31.76 5.84 0.62
C GLY A 74 -30.91 6.77 -0.25
N ASN A 75 -29.60 6.53 -0.36
CA ASN A 75 -28.74 7.31 -1.25
C ASN A 75 -28.63 6.69 -2.65
N ASN A 76 -28.35 7.55 -3.64
CA ASN A 76 -27.98 7.15 -5.00
C ASN A 76 -26.46 7.34 -5.21
N ILE A 77 -25.95 7.09 -6.42
CA ILE A 77 -24.50 7.21 -6.71
C ILE A 77 -23.98 8.65 -6.52
N ILE A 78 -24.84 9.66 -6.68
CA ILE A 78 -24.47 11.08 -6.55
C ILE A 78 -24.56 11.55 -5.10
N SER A 79 -25.59 11.13 -4.37
CA SER A 79 -25.79 11.53 -2.96
C SER A 79 -25.04 10.64 -1.97
N GLY A 80 -24.66 9.43 -2.38
CA GLY A 80 -23.95 8.48 -1.55
C GLY A 80 -22.50 8.87 -1.32
N GLY A 81 -21.99 8.59 -0.12
CA GLY A 81 -20.63 8.87 0.27
C GLY A 81 -20.27 8.20 1.59
N ILE A 82 -18.99 7.99 1.82
CA ILE A 82 -18.50 7.58 3.13
C ILE A 82 -18.44 8.81 4.02
N ILE A 83 -19.25 8.81 5.08
CA ILE A 83 -19.33 9.91 6.03
C ILE A 83 -18.05 9.94 6.89
N PRO A 84 -17.40 11.12 7.07
CA PRO A 84 -16.23 11.28 7.92
C PRO A 84 -16.43 10.82 9.36
N THR A 85 -15.32 10.49 10.03
CA THR A 85 -15.27 10.18 11.46
C THR A 85 -15.83 11.34 12.29
N SER A 86 -16.55 11.01 13.36
CA SER A 86 -17.18 11.98 14.25
C SER A 86 -16.20 13.03 14.80
N ALA A 87 -16.61 14.29 14.83
CA ALA A 87 -15.87 15.37 15.48
C ALA A 87 -15.67 15.13 17.00
N ALA A 88 -16.48 14.28 17.62
CA ALA A 88 -16.30 13.86 19.01
C ALA A 88 -15.02 13.02 19.22
N ILE A 89 -14.54 12.32 18.19
CA ILE A 89 -13.25 11.61 18.20
C ILE A 89 -12.10 12.59 17.90
N GLY A 90 -12.35 13.62 17.09
CA GLY A 90 -11.33 14.59 16.71
C GLY A 90 -10.21 13.96 15.89
N LEU A 91 -8.97 14.02 16.39
CA LEU A 91 -7.78 13.45 15.74
C LEU A 91 -7.24 12.20 16.46
N HIS A 92 -8.04 11.63 17.36
CA HIS A 92 -7.67 10.39 18.03
C HIS A 92 -7.71 9.22 17.04
N PHE A 93 -6.75 8.31 17.16
CA PHE A 93 -6.71 7.10 16.35
C PHE A 93 -7.84 6.16 16.78
N TYR A 94 -8.78 5.86 15.88
CA TYR A 94 -9.99 5.09 16.20
C TYR A 94 -10.08 3.75 15.42
N PRO A 95 -9.24 2.77 15.78
CA PRO A 95 -9.29 1.44 15.17
C PRO A 95 -10.51 0.64 15.68
N ILE A 96 -10.84 -0.44 14.98
CA ILE A 96 -11.99 -1.30 15.30
C ILE A 96 -11.98 -1.79 16.76
N TRP A 97 -10.80 -2.06 17.32
CA TRP A 97 -10.65 -2.57 18.69
C TRP A 97 -10.71 -1.48 19.77
N GLU A 98 -10.78 -0.20 19.41
CA GLU A 98 -10.99 0.89 20.36
C GLU A 98 -12.47 1.08 20.71
N ALA A 99 -13.36 0.68 19.81
CA ALA A 99 -14.79 0.69 20.04
C ALA A 99 -15.21 -0.49 20.95
N ALA A 100 -16.26 -0.31 21.75
CA ALA A 100 -16.84 -1.39 22.54
C ALA A 100 -17.60 -2.40 21.67
N SER A 101 -18.02 -2.00 20.46
CA SER A 101 -18.70 -2.86 19.50
C SER A 101 -18.53 -2.39 18.05
N ILE A 102 -18.85 -3.26 17.10
CA ILE A 102 -18.87 -2.90 15.66
C ILE A 102 -19.93 -1.83 15.39
N ASP A 103 -21.09 -1.89 16.05
CA ASP A 103 -22.17 -0.92 15.84
C ASP A 103 -21.76 0.48 16.28
N GLU A 104 -21.06 0.60 17.42
CA GLU A 104 -20.48 1.86 17.87
C GLU A 104 -19.40 2.36 16.91
N TRP A 105 -18.52 1.46 16.44
CA TRP A 105 -17.48 1.81 15.48
C TRP A 105 -18.06 2.36 14.18
N LEU A 106 -19.15 1.76 13.69
CA LEU A 106 -19.87 2.23 12.51
C LEU A 106 -20.57 3.56 12.77
N TYR A 107 -21.25 3.72 13.91
CA TYR A 107 -21.96 4.95 14.28
C TYR A 107 -21.03 6.17 14.35
N ASN A 108 -19.79 5.97 14.81
CA ASN A 108 -18.79 7.03 14.94
C ASN A 108 -17.97 7.27 13.65
N GLY A 109 -18.26 6.57 12.55
CA GLY A 109 -17.60 6.79 11.26
C GLY A 109 -16.22 6.14 11.14
N GLY A 110 -15.91 5.12 11.94
CA GLY A 110 -14.65 4.38 11.90
C GLY A 110 -14.22 3.86 10.52
N PRO A 111 -15.13 3.45 9.60
CA PRO A 111 -14.75 3.08 8.23
C PRO A 111 -13.98 4.18 7.48
N TYR A 112 -14.30 5.45 7.71
CA TYR A 112 -13.65 6.56 7.03
C TYR A 112 -12.15 6.63 7.34
N GLU A 113 -11.81 6.62 8.63
CA GLU A 113 -10.40 6.67 9.07
C GLU A 113 -9.61 5.46 8.56
N LEU A 114 -10.20 4.25 8.64
CA LEU A 114 -9.58 3.03 8.13
C LEU A 114 -9.29 3.15 6.64
N ILE A 115 -10.27 3.56 5.83
CA ILE A 115 -10.12 3.72 4.38
C ILE A 115 -9.03 4.75 4.07
N VAL A 116 -9.07 5.94 4.68
CA VAL A 116 -8.13 7.03 4.40
C VAL A 116 -6.69 6.61 4.75
N LEU A 117 -6.45 6.03 5.93
CA LEU A 117 -5.10 5.62 6.34
C LEU A 117 -4.54 4.52 5.43
N HIS A 118 -5.32 3.48 5.13
CA HIS A 118 -4.88 2.39 4.27
C HIS A 118 -4.68 2.85 2.82
N PHE A 119 -5.55 3.74 2.32
CA PHE A 119 -5.42 4.30 0.98
C PHE A 119 -4.18 5.18 0.85
N LEU A 120 -3.90 6.07 1.82
CA LEU A 120 -2.70 6.91 1.80
C LEU A 120 -1.41 6.09 1.85
N LEU A 121 -1.36 5.06 2.70
CA LEU A 121 -0.22 4.12 2.74
C LEU A 121 -0.07 3.36 1.43
N GLY A 122 -1.17 2.93 0.82
CA GLY A 122 -1.18 2.25 -0.47
C GLY A 122 -0.68 3.14 -1.60
N VAL A 123 -1.15 4.39 -1.68
CA VAL A 123 -0.72 5.37 -2.69
C VAL A 123 0.74 5.77 -2.48
N ALA A 124 1.18 5.98 -1.23
CA ALA A 124 2.58 6.23 -0.93
C ALA A 124 3.44 5.04 -1.40
N SER A 125 3.05 3.81 -1.08
CA SER A 125 3.75 2.60 -1.53
C SER A 125 3.76 2.45 -3.05
N TYR A 126 2.67 2.83 -3.73
CA TYR A 126 2.59 2.84 -5.19
C TYR A 126 3.58 3.84 -5.82
N ILE A 127 3.57 5.09 -5.36
CA ILE A 127 4.47 6.14 -5.85
C ILE A 127 5.93 5.74 -5.59
N TRP A 128 6.26 5.30 -4.38
CA TRP A 128 7.60 4.85 -4.04
C TRP A 128 8.00 3.55 -4.76
N GLY A 129 7.07 2.66 -5.09
CA GLY A 129 7.34 1.46 -5.89
C GLY A 129 7.68 1.79 -7.34
N VAL A 130 6.99 2.78 -7.93
CA VAL A 130 7.24 3.25 -9.30
C VAL A 130 8.51 4.12 -9.35
N SER A 131 8.67 5.08 -8.43
CA SER A 131 9.80 6.00 -8.36
C SER A 131 11.07 5.36 -7.77
N GLY A 132 10.93 4.35 -6.91
CA GLY A 132 12.04 3.58 -6.34
C GLY A 132 12.80 2.77 -7.38
N ASN A 133 12.14 2.33 -8.46
CA ASN A 133 12.84 1.80 -9.64
C ASN A 133 13.69 2.87 -10.35
N LEU A 134 13.43 4.17 -10.17
CA LEU A 134 14.33 5.23 -10.64
C LEU A 134 15.42 5.52 -9.58
N VAL A 135 15.05 5.83 -8.34
CA VAL A 135 16.01 6.27 -7.31
C VAL A 135 16.93 5.14 -6.84
N PHE A 136 16.44 3.92 -6.66
CA PHE A 136 17.26 2.77 -6.29
C PHE A 136 18.16 2.33 -7.45
N VAL A 137 17.69 2.42 -8.71
CA VAL A 137 18.55 2.24 -9.89
C VAL A 137 19.62 3.32 -9.96
N TRP A 138 19.32 4.58 -9.66
CA TRP A 138 20.31 5.66 -9.62
C TRP A 138 21.29 5.51 -8.47
N VAL A 139 20.86 5.11 -7.27
CA VAL A 139 21.74 4.88 -6.10
C VAL A 139 22.61 3.63 -6.30
N CYS A 140 22.07 2.54 -6.85
CA CYS A 140 22.85 1.36 -7.22
C CYS A 140 23.79 1.65 -8.40
N ALA A 141 23.37 2.40 -9.41
CA ALA A 141 24.24 2.79 -10.54
C ALA A 141 25.34 3.78 -10.09
N LEU A 142 25.04 4.70 -9.17
CA LEU A 142 26.03 5.60 -8.58
C LEU A 142 27.00 4.84 -7.66
N GLY A 143 26.50 3.89 -6.86
CA GLY A 143 27.32 2.99 -6.05
C GLY A 143 28.23 2.11 -6.89
N LEU A 144 27.73 1.55 -8.00
CA LEU A 144 28.53 0.74 -8.93
C LEU A 144 29.57 1.58 -9.68
N ARG A 145 29.28 2.85 -9.98
CA ARG A 145 30.21 3.81 -10.61
C ARG A 145 31.28 4.34 -9.65
N LEU A 146 31.02 4.30 -8.34
CA LEU A 146 31.98 4.66 -7.29
C LEU A 146 32.82 3.47 -6.80
N HIS A 147 32.39 2.23 -7.05
CA HIS A 147 33.09 0.99 -6.65
C HIS A 147 33.77 0.23 -7.79
N THR A 148 33.74 0.70 -9.04
CA THR A 148 34.67 0.21 -10.06
C THR A 148 36.03 0.89 -9.90
N PRO A 149 37.09 0.21 -9.40
CA PRO A 149 38.42 0.76 -9.51
C PRO A 149 38.79 0.86 -10.99
N LEU A 150 39.12 2.07 -11.44
CA LEU A 150 39.87 2.31 -12.68
C LEU A 150 41.25 1.61 -12.55
N ARG A 151 41.31 0.30 -12.76
CA ARG A 151 42.56 -0.46 -12.72
C ARG A 151 42.60 -1.49 -13.83
N SER A 152 42.89 -1.03 -15.06
CA SER A 152 43.70 -1.78 -16.04
C SER A 152 43.84 -1.17 -17.45
N GLN A 153 43.25 -0.02 -17.80
CA GLN A 153 43.37 0.52 -19.18
C GLN A 153 44.51 1.54 -19.42
N LEU A 154 45.58 1.53 -18.61
CA LEU A 154 46.79 2.30 -18.90
C LEU A 154 48.04 1.42 -18.79
N LEU A 155 48.24 0.55 -19.78
CA LEU A 155 49.58 0.16 -20.20
C LEU A 155 49.86 0.84 -21.54
N PRO A 156 50.85 1.75 -21.62
CA PRO A 156 51.14 2.49 -22.83
C PRO A 156 51.83 1.60 -23.86
N GLN A 157 51.32 1.66 -25.10
CA GLN A 157 52.06 1.26 -26.29
C GLN A 157 53.25 2.21 -26.46
N PHE A 158 54.46 1.80 -26.03
CA PHE A 158 55.71 2.41 -26.49
C PHE A 158 56.84 1.37 -26.49
N SER A 159 57.57 1.39 -27.63
CA SER A 159 58.71 0.61 -28.12
C SER A 159 58.47 -0.86 -28.47
#